data_AF-A0A1W1CIJ9-F1
#
_entry.id   AF-A0A1W1CIJ9-F1
#
_cell.length_a   1.000
_cell.length_b   1.000
_cell.length_c   1.000
_cell.angle_alpha   90.00
_cell.angle_beta   90.00
_cell.angle_gamma   90.00
#
_symmetry.space_group_name_H-M   'P 1'
#
loop_
_entity.id
_entity.type
_entity.pdbx_description
1 polymer ?
#
loop_
_entity_poly.entity_id
_entity_poly.type
_entity_poly.pdbx_seq_one_letter_code
_entity_poly.pdbx_strand_id
1 'polypeptide(L)'
;MEKLSDKFKKSEKPLLLDFIHSDEYSAISANIGTKLTRFEDDYDYVWDVFFIDLKGNILYTNEHESDLGTSLMTGPYKDTKFADTFRKTLKDQKIHFSDLERYGPSNNMITCFLTAPIINENGTP
;
A
#
# COMPACT_ATOMS: atom_id res chain seq x y z
N MET A 1 12.09 -0.90 2.14
CA MET A 1 10.82 -0.89 1.38
C MET A 1 10.99 -1.60 0.03
N GLU A 2 12.08 -1.34 -0.72
CA GLU A 2 12.48 -2.09 -1.94
C GLU A 2 12.38 -3.63 -1.79
N LYS A 3 12.63 -4.13 -0.57
CA LYS A 3 12.50 -5.55 -0.21
C LYS A 3 11.14 -6.18 -0.55
N LEU A 4 9.98 -5.54 -0.32
CA LEU A 4 8.68 -6.19 -0.55
C LEU A 4 8.42 -6.41 -2.04
N SER A 5 8.57 -5.35 -2.85
CA SER A 5 8.40 -5.41 -4.29
C SER A 5 9.38 -6.38 -4.95
N ASP A 6 10.64 -6.38 -4.51
CA ASP A 6 11.64 -7.30 -5.03
C ASP A 6 11.39 -8.74 -4.61
N LYS A 7 10.94 -8.96 -3.37
CA LYS A 7 10.59 -10.29 -2.87
C LYS A 7 9.39 -10.85 -3.60
N PHE A 8 8.36 -10.05 -3.83
CA PHE A 8 7.22 -10.48 -4.64
C PHE A 8 7.66 -10.88 -6.06
N LYS A 9 8.43 -10.03 -6.75
CA LYS A 9 8.99 -10.34 -8.08
C LYS A 9 9.83 -11.62 -8.12
N LYS A 10 10.59 -11.91 -7.04
CA LYS A 10 11.49 -13.06 -6.94
C LYS A 10 10.82 -14.33 -6.38
N SER A 11 9.62 -14.23 -5.81
CA SER A 11 8.95 -15.33 -5.13
C SER A 11 8.54 -16.49 -6.06
N GLU A 12 8.63 -16.30 -7.39
CA GLU A 12 8.13 -17.21 -8.43
C GLU A 12 6.61 -17.49 -8.33
N LYS A 13 5.90 -16.78 -7.44
CA LYS A 13 4.46 -16.96 -7.25
C LYS A 13 3.69 -16.20 -8.31
N PRO A 14 2.72 -16.84 -8.99
CA PRO A 14 1.97 -16.20 -10.07
C PRO A 14 0.99 -15.15 -9.55
N LEU A 15 0.51 -15.31 -8.31
CA LEU A 15 -0.49 -14.44 -7.70
C LEU A 15 0.08 -13.72 -6.47
N LEU A 16 -0.27 -12.44 -6.34
CA LEU A 16 0.03 -11.65 -5.15
C LEU A 16 -0.56 -12.27 -3.88
N LEU A 17 -1.74 -12.87 -4.00
CA LEU A 17 -2.42 -13.54 -2.89
C LEU A 17 -1.59 -14.71 -2.32
N ASP A 18 -0.90 -15.46 -3.18
CA ASP A 18 -0.03 -16.56 -2.73
C ASP A 18 1.23 -16.03 -2.03
N PHE A 19 1.69 -14.84 -2.40
CA PHE A 19 2.83 -14.18 -1.77
C PHE A 19 2.49 -13.68 -0.37
N ILE A 20 1.37 -12.97 -0.21
CA ILE A 20 0.99 -12.42 1.11
C ILE A 20 0.60 -13.50 2.14
N HIS A 21 0.34 -14.74 1.70
CA HIS A 21 0.12 -15.88 2.59
C HIS A 21 1.38 -16.72 2.85
N SER A 22 2.54 -16.29 2.38
CA SER A 22 3.80 -17.03 2.56
C SER A 22 4.50 -16.71 3.89
N ASP A 23 5.29 -17.65 4.39
CA ASP A 23 6.15 -17.44 5.57
C ASP A 23 7.16 -16.32 5.34
N GLU A 24 7.67 -16.20 4.11
CA GLU A 24 8.59 -15.14 3.71
C GLU A 24 7.96 -13.76 3.85
N TYR A 25 6.70 -13.61 3.41
CA TYR A 25 5.95 -12.38 3.60
C TYR A 25 5.72 -12.08 5.08
N SER A 26 5.27 -13.08 5.86
CA SER A 26 4.96 -12.93 7.28
C SER A 26 6.13 -12.36 8.09
N ALA A 27 7.36 -12.79 7.80
CA ALA A 27 8.55 -12.27 8.46
C ALA A 27 8.84 -10.80 8.09
N ILE A 28 8.58 -10.41 6.84
CA ILE A 28 8.82 -9.04 6.34
C ILE A 28 7.75 -8.08 6.86
N SER A 29 6.47 -8.46 6.78
CA SER A 29 5.34 -7.65 7.25
C SER A 29 5.44 -7.39 8.75
N ALA A 30 5.82 -8.40 9.55
CA ALA A 30 6.06 -8.23 10.98
C ALA A 30 7.16 -7.18 11.28
N ASN A 31 8.27 -7.23 10.54
CA ASN A 31 9.37 -6.26 10.73
C ASN A 31 8.95 -4.83 10.34
N ILE A 32 8.12 -4.70 9.30
CA ILE A 32 7.56 -3.42 8.88
C ILE A 32 6.62 -2.88 9.96
N GLY A 33 5.66 -3.69 10.41
CA GLY A 33 4.71 -3.33 11.46
C GLY A 33 5.42 -2.81 12.69
N THR A 34 6.44 -3.53 13.20
CA THR A 34 7.21 -3.09 14.38
C THR A 34 7.90 -1.74 14.19
N LYS A 35 8.31 -1.38 12.95
CA LYS A 35 8.92 -0.08 12.67
C LYS A 35 7.88 1.04 12.53
N LEU A 36 6.68 0.70 12.06
CA LEU A 36 5.59 1.64 11.84
C LEU A 36 4.71 1.85 13.08
N THR A 37 4.75 0.97 14.09
CA THR A 37 4.02 1.17 15.36
C THR A 37 4.34 2.53 15.97
N ARG A 38 5.59 3.00 15.84
CA ARG A 38 6.00 4.32 16.31
C ARG A 38 5.32 5.49 15.57
N PHE A 39 4.92 5.29 14.32
CA PHE A 39 4.20 6.29 13.53
C PHE A 39 2.74 6.41 13.97
N GLU A 40 2.08 5.28 14.28
CA GLU A 40 0.71 5.27 14.81
C GLU A 40 0.64 5.80 16.25
N ASP A 41 1.66 5.52 17.06
CA ASP A 41 1.79 6.08 18.41
C ASP A 41 1.90 7.62 18.41
N ASP A 42 2.52 8.18 17.36
CA ASP A 42 2.75 9.63 17.22
C ASP A 42 1.59 10.35 16.48
N TYR A 43 0.73 9.62 15.75
CA TYR A 43 -0.34 10.18 14.91
C TYR A 43 -1.63 9.36 14.98
N ASP A 44 -2.43 9.60 16.03
CA ASP A 44 -3.71 8.93 16.34
C ASP A 44 -4.80 9.08 15.26
N TYR A 45 -4.62 9.97 14.30
CA TYR A 45 -5.52 10.19 13.17
C TYR A 45 -5.19 9.35 11.92
N VAL A 46 -4.06 8.63 11.91
CA VAL A 46 -3.69 7.73 10.81
C VAL A 46 -4.22 6.33 11.13
N TRP A 47 -5.20 5.88 10.36
CA TRP A 47 -5.84 4.58 10.55
C TRP A 47 -5.03 3.41 9.97
N ASP A 48 -4.48 3.58 8.76
CA ASP A 48 -3.78 2.51 8.05
C ASP A 48 -2.64 3.07 7.20
N VAL A 49 -1.60 2.26 7.00
CA VAL A 49 -0.39 2.60 6.25
C VAL A 49 -0.13 1.56 5.17
N PHE A 50 -0.06 2.02 3.93
CA PHE A 50 0.03 1.17 2.75
C PHE A 50 1.45 1.15 2.17
N PHE A 51 1.93 -0.01 1.73
CA PHE A 51 3.00 -0.09 0.73
C PHE A 51 2.48 -0.69 -0.58
N ILE A 52 2.68 0.08 -1.63
CA ILE A 52 2.12 -0.18 -2.96
C ILE A 52 3.27 -0.16 -3.96
N ASP A 53 3.39 -1.19 -4.78
CA ASP A 53 4.40 -1.21 -5.83
C ASP A 53 4.03 -0.32 -7.02
N LEU A 54 4.97 -0.10 -7.95
CA LEU A 54 4.73 0.73 -9.15
C LEU A 54 3.65 0.18 -10.10
N LYS A 55 3.22 -1.08 -9.93
CA LYS A 55 2.11 -1.68 -10.68
C LYS A 55 0.76 -1.50 -9.96
N GLY A 56 0.75 -0.84 -8.80
CA GLY A 56 -0.43 -0.61 -7.99
C GLY A 56 -0.83 -1.78 -7.10
N ASN A 57 0.03 -2.78 -6.94
CA ASN A 57 -0.22 -3.90 -6.04
C ASN A 57 -0.09 -3.45 -4.58
N ILE A 58 -1.12 -3.66 -3.78
CA ILE A 58 -1.07 -3.40 -2.34
C ILE A 58 -0.34 -4.58 -1.69
N LEU A 59 0.94 -4.37 -1.42
CA LEU A 59 1.84 -5.39 -0.87
C LEU A 59 1.80 -5.44 0.64
N TYR A 60 1.36 -4.38 1.31
CA TYR A 60 1.29 -4.30 2.76
C TYR A 60 0.26 -3.25 3.18
N THR A 61 -0.43 -3.52 4.28
CA THR A 61 -1.25 -2.59 5.06
C THR A 61 -1.02 -2.92 6.55
N ASN A 62 -1.22 -1.98 7.46
CA ASN A 62 -1.13 -2.29 8.89
C ASN A 62 -2.40 -3.00 9.38
N GLU A 63 -3.56 -2.55 8.90
CA GLU A 63 -4.86 -3.10 9.31
C GLU A 63 -5.22 -4.42 8.63
N HIS A 64 -4.50 -4.81 7.57
CA HIS A 64 -4.74 -6.03 6.81
C HIS A 64 -6.20 -6.18 6.34
N GLU A 65 -6.83 -5.07 5.94
CA GLU A 65 -8.18 -5.03 5.39
C GLU A 65 -8.27 -5.75 4.02
N SER A 66 -9.48 -5.80 3.46
CA SER A 66 -9.80 -6.55 2.21
C SER A 66 -9.13 -6.03 0.93
N ASP A 67 -8.32 -4.98 1.01
CA ASP A 67 -7.52 -4.45 -0.08
C ASP A 67 -6.08 -4.95 -0.12
N LEU A 68 -5.58 -5.54 0.97
CA LEU A 68 -4.32 -6.26 0.97
C LEU A 68 -4.34 -7.37 -0.08
N GLY A 69 -3.30 -7.41 -0.92
CA GLY A 69 -3.19 -8.39 -1.99
C GLY A 69 -4.04 -8.08 -3.23
N THR A 70 -4.65 -6.90 -3.30
CA THR A 70 -5.35 -6.40 -4.50
C THR A 70 -4.49 -5.39 -5.28
N SER A 71 -5.05 -4.82 -6.36
CA SER A 71 -4.38 -3.80 -7.17
C SER A 71 -5.26 -2.57 -7.35
N LEU A 72 -4.69 -1.38 -7.16
CA LEU A 72 -5.31 -0.09 -7.48
C LEU A 72 -5.37 0.19 -9.00
N MET A 73 -4.70 -0.62 -9.82
CA MET A 73 -4.70 -0.47 -11.28
C MET A 73 -5.69 -1.41 -11.95
N THR A 74 -5.79 -2.65 -11.46
CA THR A 74 -6.58 -3.71 -12.12
C THR A 74 -7.56 -4.43 -11.21
N GLY A 75 -7.51 -4.18 -9.91
CA GLY A 75 -8.34 -4.84 -8.90
C GLY A 75 -9.70 -4.16 -8.65
N PRO A 76 -10.43 -4.62 -7.62
CA PRO A 76 -11.79 -4.17 -7.32
C PRO A 76 -11.88 -2.68 -6.95
N TYR A 77 -10.80 -2.09 -6.44
CA TYR A 77 -10.77 -0.70 -5.98
C TYR A 77 -10.18 0.28 -7.01
N LYS A 78 -9.99 -0.15 -8.27
CA LYS A 78 -9.32 0.65 -9.31
C LYS A 78 -10.01 1.97 -9.68
N ASP A 79 -11.31 2.07 -9.43
CA ASP A 79 -12.16 3.24 -9.77
C ASP A 79 -12.40 4.15 -8.55
N THR A 80 -11.66 3.94 -7.45
CA THR A 80 -11.70 4.79 -6.24
C THR A 80 -10.87 6.06 -6.41
N LYS A 81 -11.18 7.10 -5.63
CA LYS A 81 -10.32 8.29 -5.51
C LYS A 81 -8.93 7.93 -4.98
N PHE A 82 -8.81 6.91 -4.14
CA PHE A 82 -7.52 6.37 -3.71
C PHE A 82 -6.68 5.93 -4.92
N ALA A 83 -7.25 5.09 -5.79
CA ALA A 83 -6.58 4.62 -7.00
C ALA A 83 -6.23 5.76 -7.97
N ASP A 84 -7.12 6.73 -8.15
CA ASP A 84 -6.83 7.93 -8.96
C ASP A 84 -5.66 8.75 -8.41
N THR A 85 -5.58 8.86 -7.09
CA THR A 85 -4.58 9.67 -6.40
C THR A 85 -3.21 8.98 -6.43
N PHE A 86 -3.20 7.66 -6.26
CA PHE A 86 -2.03 6.82 -6.52
C PHE A 86 -1.50 7.02 -7.95
N ARG A 87 -2.38 6.99 -8.97
CA ARG A 87 -1.99 7.26 -10.37
C ARG A 87 -1.38 8.66 -10.55
N LYS A 88 -1.91 9.68 -9.87
CA LYS A 88 -1.35 11.04 -9.89
C LYS A 88 0.06 11.07 -9.29
N THR A 89 0.25 10.49 -8.11
CA THR A 89 1.57 10.38 -7.46
C THR A 89 2.59 9.65 -8.33
N LEU A 90 2.22 8.54 -8.98
CA LEU A 90 3.14 7.85 -9.89
C LEU A 90 3.54 8.73 -11.09
N LYS A 91 2.60 9.54 -11.60
CA LYS A 91 2.81 10.37 -12.78
C LYS A 91 3.74 11.55 -12.52
N ASP A 92 3.55 12.25 -11.41
CA ASP A 92 4.26 13.51 -11.14
C ASP A 92 5.24 13.47 -9.97
N GLN A 93 5.33 12.33 -9.28
CA GLN A 93 6.19 12.10 -8.12
C GLN A 93 5.98 13.15 -7.01
N LYS A 94 4.72 13.55 -6.79
CA LYS A 94 4.34 14.46 -5.71
C LYS A 94 3.40 13.80 -4.70
N ILE A 95 3.36 14.42 -3.52
CA ILE A 95 2.37 14.09 -2.51
C ILE A 95 1.01 14.59 -2.99
N HIS A 96 0.00 13.74 -2.91
CA HIS A 96 -1.39 14.10 -3.24
C HIS A 96 -2.34 13.67 -2.14
N PHE A 97 -3.42 14.44 -2.00
CA PHE A 97 -4.57 14.13 -1.16
C PHE A 97 -5.70 13.59 -2.04
N SER A 98 -6.32 12.49 -1.63
CA SER A 98 -7.34 11.84 -2.45
C SER A 98 -8.68 12.53 -2.48
N ASP A 99 -8.91 13.51 -1.61
CA ASP A 99 -10.26 13.92 -1.21
C ASP A 99 -11.00 12.77 -0.49
N LEU A 100 -12.18 13.08 0.03
CA LEU A 100 -13.01 12.15 0.79
C LEU A 100 -13.84 11.28 -0.15
N GLU A 101 -13.93 9.99 0.16
CA GLU A 101 -14.86 9.04 -0.44
C GLU A 101 -15.29 7.97 0.58
N ARG A 102 -16.36 7.22 0.26
CA ARG A 102 -16.63 6.00 1.01
C ARG A 102 -15.71 4.90 0.51
N TYR A 103 -14.89 4.34 1.38
CA TYR A 103 -13.94 3.30 1.00
C TYR A 103 -14.40 1.95 1.54
N GLY A 104 -14.71 1.04 0.63
CA GLY A 104 -15.27 -0.29 0.95
C GLY A 104 -14.45 -1.07 1.99
N PRO A 105 -13.12 -1.21 1.82
CA PRO A 105 -12.25 -1.91 2.76
C PRO A 105 -12.35 -1.39 4.19
N SER A 106 -12.43 -0.07 4.37
CA SER A 106 -12.58 0.58 5.69
C SER A 106 -14.03 0.60 6.15
N ASN A 107 -14.73 -0.53 6.03
CA ASN A 107 -16.15 -0.69 6.41
C ASN A 107 -17.08 0.38 5.81
N ASN A 108 -16.79 0.85 4.59
CA ASN A 108 -17.56 1.87 3.88
C ASN A 108 -17.65 3.23 4.63
N MET A 109 -16.72 3.48 5.55
CA MET A 109 -16.55 4.76 6.22
C MET A 109 -16.07 5.82 5.24
N ILE A 110 -16.28 7.09 5.60
CA ILE A 110 -15.69 8.20 4.84
C ILE A 110 -14.19 8.20 5.16
N THR A 111 -13.38 7.95 4.14
CA THR A 111 -11.93 7.80 4.21
C THR A 111 -11.28 8.73 3.20
N CYS A 112 -10.06 9.16 3.51
CA CYS A 112 -9.18 9.84 2.59
C CYS A 112 -7.75 9.32 2.74
N PHE A 113 -6.96 9.48 1.68
CA PHE A 113 -5.59 9.01 1.59
C PHE A 113 -4.65 10.16 1.25
N LEU A 114 -3.45 10.09 1.82
CA LEU A 114 -2.28 10.82 1.35
C LEU A 114 -1.37 9.83 0.64
N THR A 115 -1.06 10.08 -0.63
CA THR A 115 -0.14 9.24 -1.40
C THR A 115 1.16 10.00 -1.64
N ALA A 116 2.29 9.34 -1.41
CA ALA A 116 3.62 9.91 -1.60
C ALA A 116 4.51 8.91 -2.35
N PRO A 117 5.41 9.37 -3.24
CA PRO A 117 6.36 8.47 -3.88
C PRO A 117 7.41 8.05 -2.84
N ILE A 118 7.74 6.77 -2.83
CA ILE A 118 8.91 6.28 -2.11
C ILE A 118 10.05 6.26 -3.12
N ILE A 119 11.10 7.03 -2.85
CA ILE A 119 12.28 7.11 -3.70
C ILE A 119 13.47 6.42 -3.03
N ASN A 120 14.28 5.72 -3.82
CA ASN A 120 15.55 5.17 -3.38
C ASN A 120 16.60 6.27 -3.17
N GLU A 121 17.79 5.88 -2.69
CA GLU A 121 18.90 6.81 -2.41
C GLU A 121 19.34 7.63 -3.65
N ASN A 122 19.03 7.14 -4.85
CA ASN A 122 19.34 7.80 -6.12
C ASN A 122 18.18 8.70 -6.61
N GLY A 123 17.14 8.92 -5.81
CA GLY A 123 15.97 9.73 -6.18
C GLY A 123 15.04 9.08 -7.20
N THR A 124 15.14 7.76 -7.41
CA THR A 124 14.28 7.02 -8.33
C THR A 124 13.22 6.25 -7.55
N PRO A 125 11.95 6.24 -8.00
CA PRO A 125 10.90 5.40 -7.41
C PRO A 125 11.18 3.89 -7.47
#